data_AF-A0A916UQ81-F1
#
_entry.id   AF-A0A916UQ81-F1
#
_cell.length_a   1.000
_cell.length_b   1.000
_cell.length_c   1.000
_cell.angle_alpha   90.00
_cell.angle_beta   90.00
_cell.angle_gamma   90.00
#
_symmetry.space_group_name_H-M   'P 1'
#
loop_
_entity.id
_entity.type
_entity.pdbx_description
1 polymer ?
#
loop_
_entity_poly.entity_id
_entity_poly.type
_entity_poly.pdbx_seq_one_letter_code
_entity_poly.pdbx_strand_id
1 'polypeptide(L)'
;MGNLPPQPGIYPDYTAPIVRTAADGVRELVFARWGLPSPRKVVEEAAEKRAAKLLPRLPRSTWRRWSGASRMRASPTSAMHRARIAAAGSGRGRCLLSFTSFAEPEPLPAGSRPPAWFAFNEDRPLAVFAGLHVPGWTSVRKAKEGEVIADLYAFLTTSPDVEVGAIHPKTMPVILTTPEECETRFAAPAPIALELQRPTPDGGLQIVARGENEGRRRLSRAPFGPDRDLGRCFLRDEGTHMSDDETNVGARCQARAASGRNSEVADFAQLHGLTRKQVYDLIDKYGNDREKLEAAAHELKSAGPGP
;
A
#
# COMPACT_ATOMS: atom_id res chain seq x y z
N MET A 1 13.89 5.21 9.44
CA MET A 1 14.20 4.43 8.22
C MET A 1 15.46 3.56 8.36
N GLY A 2 16.43 3.88 9.22
CA GLY A 2 17.76 3.24 9.24
C GLY A 2 17.87 1.73 9.56
N ASN A 3 16.78 1.04 9.90
CA ASN A 3 16.78 -0.41 10.21
C ASN A 3 15.99 -1.26 9.20
N LEU A 4 15.53 -0.70 8.08
CA LEU A 4 14.87 -1.48 7.04
C LEU A 4 15.92 -2.12 6.12
N PRO A 5 15.67 -3.36 5.64
CA PRO A 5 16.56 -3.98 4.67
C PRO A 5 16.63 -3.15 3.39
N PRO A 6 17.79 -3.09 2.72
CA PRO A 6 17.94 -2.37 1.46
C PRO A 6 16.98 -2.95 0.41
N GLN A 7 16.29 -2.06 -0.30
CA GLN A 7 15.40 -2.43 -1.40
C GLN A 7 16.07 -2.01 -2.72
N PRO A 8 16.70 -2.95 -3.47
CA PRO A 8 17.50 -2.61 -4.65
C PRO A 8 16.67 -2.11 -5.83
N GLY A 9 15.36 -2.37 -5.84
CA GLY A 9 14.44 -1.88 -6.86
C GLY A 9 13.00 -2.01 -6.40
N ILE A 10 12.26 -0.91 -6.47
CA ILE A 10 10.83 -0.86 -6.21
C ILE A 10 10.15 -0.63 -7.56
N TYR A 11 9.25 -1.53 -7.94
CA TYR A 11 8.57 -1.51 -9.24
C TYR A 11 7.06 -1.29 -9.08
N PRO A 12 6.34 -0.93 -10.15
CA PRO A 12 4.89 -0.83 -10.09
C PRO A 12 4.25 -2.08 -9.50
N ASP A 13 3.27 -1.88 -8.63
CA ASP A 13 2.53 -2.94 -7.91
C ASP A 13 3.33 -3.69 -6.82
N TYR A 14 4.57 -3.26 -6.50
CA TYR A 14 5.35 -3.74 -5.34
C TYR A 14 5.01 -2.92 -4.10
N THR A 15 5.32 -3.47 -2.92
CA THR A 15 5.20 -2.76 -1.65
C THR A 15 6.45 -1.97 -1.34
N ALA A 16 6.30 -0.78 -0.76
CA ALA A 16 7.39 0.06 -0.29
C ALA A 16 7.04 0.75 1.03
N PRO A 17 8.04 1.11 1.84
CA PRO A 17 7.84 1.88 3.05
C PRO A 17 7.48 3.33 2.69
N ILE A 18 6.38 3.80 3.25
CA ILE A 18 5.95 5.20 3.16
C ILE A 18 5.78 5.75 4.57
N VAL A 19 6.03 7.05 4.73
CA VAL A 19 5.61 7.78 5.94
C VAL A 19 4.27 8.43 5.64
N ARG A 20 3.26 8.22 6.48
CA ARG A 20 1.94 8.84 6.35
C ARG A 20 1.43 9.33 7.70
N THR A 21 0.38 10.14 7.68
CA THR A 21 -0.36 10.50 8.90
C THR A 21 -1.50 9.51 9.12
N ALA A 22 -1.51 8.83 10.26
CA ALA A 22 -2.56 7.91 10.67
C ALA A 22 -3.85 8.67 11.07
N ALA A 23 -4.93 7.93 11.31
CA ALA A 23 -6.23 8.50 11.65
C ALA A 23 -6.22 9.30 12.97
N ASP A 24 -5.31 8.97 13.88
CA ASP A 24 -5.07 9.64 15.16
C ASP A 24 -4.20 10.91 15.02
N GLY A 25 -3.72 11.23 13.82
CA GLY A 25 -2.86 12.38 13.55
C GLY A 25 -1.36 12.11 13.76
N VAL A 26 -0.98 10.92 14.21
CA VAL A 26 0.42 10.54 14.43
C VAL A 26 1.04 10.09 13.10
N ARG A 27 2.31 10.42 12.88
CA ARG A 27 3.04 9.94 11.71
C ARG A 27 3.54 8.53 11.94
N GLU A 28 3.27 7.66 10.99
CA GLU A 28 3.69 6.27 11.01
C GLU A 28 4.42 5.90 9.73
N LEU A 29 5.34 4.93 9.86
CA LEU A 29 5.97 4.25 8.75
C LEU A 29 5.21 2.96 8.49
N VAL A 30 4.67 2.81 7.29
CA VAL A 30 3.90 1.62 6.89
C VAL A 30 4.34 1.15 5.51
N PHE A 31 4.08 -0.12 5.21
CA PHE A 31 4.20 -0.63 3.85
C PHE A 31 2.90 -0.41 3.10
N ALA A 32 3.00 0.16 1.90
CA ALA A 32 1.89 0.33 0.98
C ALA A 32 2.29 -0.15 -0.42
N ARG A 33 1.33 -0.50 -1.26
CA ARG A 33 1.53 -1.01 -2.63
C ARG A 33 1.52 0.12 -3.65
N TRP A 34 2.50 0.14 -4.54
CA TRP A 34 2.61 1.18 -5.57
C TRP A 34 1.51 1.05 -6.61
N GLY A 35 0.64 2.04 -6.66
CA GLY A 35 -0.34 2.28 -7.71
C GLY A 35 -1.67 2.67 -7.10
N LEU A 36 -1.99 3.96 -7.14
CA LEU A 36 -3.30 4.46 -6.71
C LEU A 36 -4.45 3.85 -7.53
N PRO A 37 -5.70 3.90 -7.03
CA PRO A 37 -6.86 3.44 -7.77
C PRO A 37 -6.97 4.08 -9.16
N SER A 38 -7.30 3.26 -10.16
CA SER A 38 -7.57 3.75 -11.51
C SER A 38 -8.90 4.51 -11.56
N PRO A 39 -9.05 5.51 -12.46
CA PRO A 39 -10.34 6.15 -12.72
C PRO A 39 -11.44 5.15 -13.00
N ARG A 40 -12.60 5.37 -12.39
CA ARG A 40 -13.76 4.49 -12.51
C ARG A 40 -14.13 4.22 -13.96
N LYS A 41 -14.20 5.27 -14.79
CA LYS A 41 -14.43 5.14 -16.23
C LYS A 41 -13.44 4.19 -16.92
N VAL A 42 -12.15 4.28 -16.58
CA VAL A 42 -11.12 3.41 -17.15
C VAL A 42 -11.37 1.95 -16.76
N VAL A 43 -11.79 1.71 -15.50
CA VAL A 43 -12.15 0.37 -15.02
C VAL A 43 -13.42 -0.15 -15.71
N GLU A 44 -14.45 0.68 -15.85
CA GLU A 44 -15.72 0.35 -16.51
C GLU A 44 -15.50 0.03 -18.00
N GLU A 45 -14.82 0.91 -18.73
CA GLU A 45 -14.50 0.69 -20.15
C GLU A 45 -13.66 -0.58 -20.36
N ALA A 46 -12.71 -0.87 -19.47
CA ALA A 46 -11.94 -2.10 -19.53
C ALA A 46 -12.80 -3.34 -19.25
N ALA A 47 -13.72 -3.25 -18.29
CA ALA A 47 -14.67 -4.31 -17.97
C ALA A 47 -15.64 -4.56 -19.12
N GLU A 48 -16.18 -3.51 -19.74
CA GLU A 48 -17.05 -3.58 -20.93
C GLU A 48 -16.32 -4.21 -22.12
N LYS A 49 -15.09 -3.76 -22.41
CA LYS A 49 -14.25 -4.36 -23.46
C LYS A 49 -13.98 -5.83 -23.20
N ARG A 50 -13.78 -6.23 -21.95
CA ARG A 50 -13.60 -7.64 -21.58
C ARG A 50 -14.90 -8.42 -21.74
N ALA A 51 -16.02 -7.86 -21.31
CA ALA A 51 -17.35 -8.46 -21.46
C ALA A 51 -17.68 -8.67 -22.94
N ALA A 52 -17.46 -7.67 -23.80
CA ALA A 52 -17.66 -7.75 -25.25
C ALA A 52 -16.87 -8.89 -25.91
N LYS A 53 -15.64 -9.17 -25.44
CA LYS A 53 -14.83 -10.30 -25.93
C LYS A 53 -15.32 -11.66 -25.44
N LEU A 54 -15.96 -11.71 -24.28
CA LEU A 54 -16.47 -12.94 -23.67
C LEU A 54 -17.90 -13.27 -24.13
N LEU A 55 -18.72 -12.26 -24.43
CA LEU A 55 -20.12 -12.39 -24.82
C LEU A 55 -20.36 -13.40 -25.96
N PRO A 56 -19.58 -13.41 -27.06
CA PRO A 56 -19.75 -14.40 -28.13
C PRO A 56 -19.41 -15.84 -27.72
N ARG A 57 -18.73 -16.04 -26.58
CA ARG A 57 -18.28 -17.35 -26.09
C ARG A 57 -19.19 -17.93 -25.02
N LEU A 58 -20.22 -17.21 -24.60
CA LEU A 58 -21.14 -17.63 -23.54
C LEU A 58 -22.47 -18.16 -24.12
N PRO A 59 -23.10 -19.18 -23.51
CA PRO A 59 -24.44 -19.61 -23.87
C PRO A 59 -25.45 -18.45 -23.73
N ARG A 60 -26.41 -18.32 -24.65
CA ARG A 60 -27.43 -17.25 -24.67
C ARG A 60 -28.19 -17.08 -23.35
N SER A 61 -28.32 -18.12 -22.53
CA SER A 61 -28.97 -18.10 -21.21
C SER A 61 -28.23 -17.26 -20.15
N THR A 62 -26.92 -17.05 -20.31
CA THR A 62 -26.05 -16.31 -19.38
C THR A 62 -26.22 -14.78 -19.52
N TRP A 63 -26.76 -14.33 -20.66
CA TRP A 63 -26.88 -12.92 -21.03
C TRP A 63 -27.76 -12.09 -20.07
N ARG A 64 -28.86 -12.65 -19.54
CA ARG A 64 -29.79 -11.93 -18.64
C ARG A 64 -29.26 -11.76 -17.22
N ARG A 65 -28.35 -12.62 -16.75
CA ARG A 65 -27.82 -12.59 -15.37
C ARG A 65 -26.74 -11.52 -15.20
N TRP A 66 -25.97 -11.24 -16.25
CA TRP A 66 -24.85 -10.27 -16.19
C TRP A 66 -25.29 -8.82 -16.39
N SER A 67 -26.29 -8.55 -17.22
CA SER A 67 -26.83 -7.19 -17.44
C SER A 67 -27.49 -6.58 -16.19
N GLY A 68 -27.88 -7.39 -15.20
CA GLY A 68 -28.39 -6.92 -13.90
C GLY A 68 -27.30 -6.58 -12.87
N ALA A 69 -26.11 -7.19 -12.96
CA ALA A 69 -25.03 -7.05 -11.97
C ALA A 69 -24.11 -5.83 -12.19
N SER A 70 -24.16 -5.20 -13.37
CA SER A 70 -23.39 -3.99 -13.69
C SER A 70 -23.86 -2.72 -12.95
N ARG A 71 -24.84 -2.83 -12.05
CA ARG A 71 -25.38 -1.70 -11.27
C ARG A 71 -24.63 -1.50 -9.94
N MET A 72 -23.29 -1.56 -9.93
CA MET A 72 -22.53 -0.95 -8.84
C MET A 72 -22.66 0.56 -8.96
N ARG A 73 -23.38 1.19 -8.01
CA ARG A 73 -23.63 2.64 -7.93
C ARG A 73 -22.38 3.46 -8.28
N ALA A 74 -22.50 4.30 -9.31
CA ALA A 74 -21.53 5.29 -9.76
C ALA A 74 -21.95 6.68 -9.34
N SER A 75 -21.08 7.38 -8.60
CA SER A 75 -21.07 8.84 -8.56
C SER A 75 -19.97 9.39 -9.49
N PRO A 76 -20.09 10.64 -9.98
CA PRO A 76 -19.61 11.02 -11.29
C PRO A 76 -18.10 11.25 -11.39
N THR A 77 -17.57 10.78 -12.50
CA THR A 77 -16.25 10.93 -13.15
C THR A 77 -15.37 12.15 -12.81
N SER A 78 -15.93 13.32 -12.49
CA SER A 78 -15.10 14.47 -12.14
C SER A 78 -14.54 14.38 -10.70
N ALA A 79 -14.92 13.34 -9.94
CA ALA A 79 -14.46 13.06 -8.60
C ALA A 79 -13.02 12.55 -8.48
N MET A 80 -12.32 12.09 -9.54
CA MET A 80 -10.97 11.50 -9.39
C MET A 80 -9.82 12.50 -9.46
N HIS A 81 -9.88 13.48 -10.38
CA HIS A 81 -8.99 14.64 -10.31
C HIS A 81 -9.28 15.41 -9.03
N ARG A 82 -10.56 15.56 -8.66
CA ARG A 82 -10.97 16.13 -7.37
C ARG A 82 -10.63 15.29 -6.16
N ALA A 83 -10.54 13.96 -6.23
CA ALA A 83 -10.13 13.10 -5.11
C ALA A 83 -8.61 13.05 -4.99
N ARG A 84 -7.87 13.15 -6.09
CA ARG A 84 -6.42 13.41 -6.06
C ARG A 84 -6.12 14.80 -5.50
N ILE A 85 -6.87 15.82 -5.90
CA ILE A 85 -6.79 17.18 -5.35
C ILE A 85 -7.33 17.24 -3.91
N ALA A 86 -8.37 16.49 -3.55
CA ALA A 86 -8.91 16.45 -2.19
C ALA A 86 -8.09 15.55 -1.27
N ALA A 87 -7.37 14.55 -1.78
CA ALA A 87 -6.37 13.78 -1.03
C ALA A 87 -5.02 14.52 -0.95
N ALA A 88 -4.67 15.30 -1.98
CA ALA A 88 -3.56 16.23 -1.93
C ALA A 88 -3.87 17.44 -1.04
N GLY A 89 -5.15 17.81 -0.94
CA GLY A 89 -5.61 19.02 -0.24
C GLY A 89 -6.24 18.80 1.13
N SER A 90 -6.72 17.61 1.44
CA SER A 90 -6.88 17.17 2.83
C SER A 90 -5.54 16.57 3.26
N GLY A 91 -5.00 17.02 4.38
CA GLY A 91 -3.68 16.56 4.82
C GLY A 91 -3.54 15.05 5.03
N ARG A 92 -4.68 14.34 5.08
CA ARG A 92 -4.83 12.90 5.36
C ARG A 92 -4.48 11.96 4.19
N GLY A 93 -4.33 12.47 2.97
CA GLY A 93 -3.96 11.66 1.81
C GLY A 93 -2.50 11.76 1.41
N ARG A 94 -1.67 12.48 2.20
CA ARG A 94 -0.29 12.81 1.87
C ARG A 94 0.68 11.81 2.50
N CYS A 95 1.69 11.39 1.75
CA CYS A 95 2.77 10.58 2.29
C CYS A 95 4.13 11.05 1.77
N LEU A 96 5.20 10.57 2.40
CA LEU A 96 6.58 10.75 1.97
C LEU A 96 7.18 9.39 1.65
N LEU A 97 7.99 9.34 0.60
CA LEU A 97 8.66 8.12 0.15
C LEU A 97 10.15 8.36 0.09
N SER A 98 10.90 7.69 0.95
CA SER A 98 12.34 7.78 0.93
C SER A 98 12.92 7.02 -0.27
N PHE A 99 13.91 7.59 -0.92
CA PHE A 99 14.71 6.95 -1.95
C PHE A 99 16.17 7.43 -1.87
N THR A 100 17.08 6.69 -2.51
CA THR A 100 18.50 7.06 -2.66
C THR A 100 18.87 7.30 -4.13
N SER A 101 18.18 6.62 -5.05
CA SER A 101 18.24 6.87 -6.50
C SER A 101 16.91 6.48 -7.15
N PHE A 102 16.64 7.00 -8.34
CA PHE A 102 15.50 6.60 -9.17
C PHE A 102 15.92 6.44 -10.62
N ALA A 103 15.13 5.72 -11.42
CA ALA A 103 15.48 5.42 -12.79
C ALA A 103 14.43 5.92 -13.78
N GLU A 104 14.91 6.45 -14.91
CA GLU A 104 14.10 6.71 -16.10
C GLU A 104 14.59 5.86 -17.28
N PRO A 105 13.70 5.43 -18.19
CA PRO A 105 14.09 4.62 -19.34
C PRO A 105 14.81 5.48 -20.40
N GLU A 106 16.10 5.22 -20.64
CA GLU A 106 16.94 5.97 -21.58
C GLU A 106 16.78 5.46 -23.01
N PRO A 107 16.21 6.25 -23.94
CA PRO A 107 16.07 5.83 -25.33
C PRO A 107 17.42 5.79 -26.05
N LEU A 108 17.90 4.59 -26.41
CA LEU A 108 19.12 4.41 -27.19
C LEU A 108 18.84 4.20 -28.69
N PRO A 109 19.80 4.51 -29.60
CA PRO A 109 19.62 4.36 -31.06
C PRO A 109 19.21 2.95 -31.52
N ALA A 110 19.62 1.92 -30.77
CA ALA A 110 19.25 0.52 -31.03
C ALA A 110 17.79 0.17 -30.66
N GLY A 111 16.96 1.16 -30.28
CA GLY A 111 15.56 0.98 -29.88
C GLY A 111 15.36 0.49 -28.44
N SER A 112 16.45 0.17 -27.75
CA SER A 112 16.44 -0.30 -26.38
C SER A 112 16.27 0.83 -25.37
N ARG A 113 15.80 0.50 -24.16
CA ARG A 113 15.52 1.48 -23.09
C ARG A 113 16.04 1.04 -21.72
N PRO A 114 17.36 0.93 -21.53
CA PRO A 114 17.92 0.61 -20.23
C PRO A 114 17.60 1.71 -19.20
N PRO A 115 17.63 1.40 -17.90
CA PRO A 115 17.42 2.40 -16.86
C PRO A 115 18.65 3.30 -16.71
N ALA A 116 18.46 4.62 -16.81
CA ALA A 116 19.42 5.62 -16.33
C ALA A 116 19.05 6.00 -14.89
N TRP A 117 19.99 5.80 -13.96
CA TRP A 117 19.78 6.03 -12.52
C TRP A 117 20.26 7.42 -12.12
N PHE A 118 19.36 8.20 -11.55
CA PHE A 118 19.59 9.56 -11.06
C PHE A 118 19.71 9.59 -9.53
N ALA A 119 20.63 10.42 -9.04
CA ALA A 119 20.76 10.81 -7.64
C ALA A 119 21.39 12.22 -7.54
N PHE A 120 21.46 12.78 -6.33
CA PHE A 120 22.13 14.08 -6.10
C PHE A 120 23.65 13.98 -6.32
N ASN A 121 24.26 12.87 -5.90
CA ASN A 121 25.66 12.57 -6.09
C ASN A 121 25.94 11.07 -5.97
N GLU A 122 27.20 10.68 -6.19
CA GLU A 122 27.66 9.28 -6.11
C GLU A 122 27.45 8.66 -4.72
N ASP A 123 27.38 9.46 -3.65
CA ASP A 123 27.07 8.98 -2.30
C ASP A 123 25.60 8.62 -2.11
N ARG A 124 24.72 9.01 -3.06
CA ARG A 124 23.28 8.70 -3.10
C ARG A 124 22.57 8.99 -1.77
N PRO A 125 22.63 10.25 -1.27
CA PRO A 125 22.03 10.62 0.00
C PRO A 125 20.53 10.35 -0.01
N LEU A 126 19.99 10.13 1.19
CA LEU A 126 18.55 9.92 1.36
C LEU A 126 17.78 11.16 0.91
N ALA A 127 16.80 10.94 0.04
CA ALA A 127 15.89 11.95 -0.45
C ALA A 127 14.45 11.46 -0.38
N VAL A 128 13.50 12.34 -0.68
CA VAL A 128 12.08 12.07 -0.46
C VAL A 128 11.24 12.45 -1.67
N PHE A 129 10.38 11.54 -2.16
CA PHE A 129 9.32 11.91 -3.09
C PHE A 129 8.09 12.42 -2.36
N ALA A 130 7.44 13.44 -2.95
CA ALA A 130 6.14 13.91 -2.49
C ALA A 130 5.04 12.91 -2.91
N GLY A 131 4.44 12.25 -1.92
CA GLY A 131 3.52 11.13 -2.10
C GLY A 131 2.05 11.43 -1.87
N LEU A 132 1.21 10.52 -2.36
CA LEU A 132 -0.18 10.35 -1.97
C LEU A 132 -0.45 8.89 -1.58
N HIS A 133 -1.32 8.66 -0.60
CA HIS A 133 -1.73 7.32 -0.19
C HIS A 133 -3.26 7.19 -0.05
N VAL A 134 -3.75 5.95 -0.16
CA VAL A 134 -5.14 5.54 0.08
C VAL A 134 -5.12 4.26 0.89
N PRO A 135 -5.47 4.31 2.20
CA PRO A 135 -5.48 3.12 3.05
C PRO A 135 -6.70 2.24 2.76
N GLY A 136 -6.58 0.94 3.02
CA GLY A 136 -7.72 0.00 3.07
C GLY A 136 -8.52 -0.13 1.77
N TRP A 137 -7.89 0.00 0.61
CA TRP A 137 -8.59 -0.03 -0.67
C TRP A 137 -8.87 -1.45 -1.16
N THR A 138 -10.16 -1.79 -1.31
CA THR A 138 -10.59 -3.07 -1.87
C THR A 138 -10.57 -3.05 -3.40
N SER A 139 -9.79 -3.93 -4.02
CA SER A 139 -9.77 -4.10 -5.48
C SER A 139 -9.12 -5.40 -5.94
N VAL A 140 -9.36 -5.77 -7.19
CA VAL A 140 -8.56 -6.78 -7.89
C VAL A 140 -7.34 -6.12 -8.53
N ARG A 141 -6.15 -6.37 -7.99
CA ARG A 141 -4.87 -5.84 -8.52
C ARG A 141 -4.28 -6.77 -9.57
N LYS A 142 -4.23 -8.06 -9.27
CA LYS A 142 -3.79 -9.13 -10.16
C LYS A 142 -4.89 -10.17 -10.28
N ALA A 143 -5.22 -10.59 -11.50
CA ALA A 143 -6.29 -11.57 -11.72
C ALA A 143 -6.08 -12.90 -10.97
N LYS A 144 -4.82 -13.31 -10.78
CA LYS A 144 -4.47 -14.53 -10.02
C LYS A 144 -4.58 -14.36 -8.50
N GLU A 145 -4.48 -13.14 -8.01
CA GLU A 145 -4.51 -12.80 -6.58
C GLU A 145 -5.96 -12.66 -6.09
N GLY A 146 -6.89 -12.34 -6.99
CA GLY A 146 -8.28 -12.09 -6.64
C GLY A 146 -8.47 -10.71 -6.05
N GLU A 147 -9.59 -10.52 -5.34
CA GLU A 147 -9.89 -9.29 -4.63
C GLU A 147 -9.08 -9.22 -3.34
N VAL A 148 -8.46 -8.07 -3.09
CA VAL A 148 -7.66 -7.81 -1.90
C VAL A 148 -7.99 -6.45 -1.32
N ILE A 149 -7.76 -6.30 -0.02
CA ILE A 149 -7.72 -5.01 0.66
C ILE A 149 -6.24 -4.61 0.79
N ALA A 150 -5.87 -3.45 0.27
CA ALA A 150 -4.48 -3.00 0.29
C ALA A 150 -4.37 -1.50 0.56
N ASP A 151 -3.33 -1.12 1.30
CA ASP A 151 -2.87 0.26 1.36
C ASP A 151 -2.14 0.59 0.07
N LEU A 152 -2.53 1.68 -0.60
CA LEU A 152 -2.00 2.08 -1.90
C LEU A 152 -1.25 3.40 -1.80
N TYR A 153 -0.25 3.58 -2.66
CA TYR A 153 0.45 4.85 -2.80
C TYR A 153 0.81 5.19 -4.25
N ALA A 154 1.10 6.46 -4.51
CA ALA A 154 1.91 6.91 -5.63
C ALA A 154 2.64 8.20 -5.23
N PHE A 155 3.51 8.70 -6.09
CA PHE A 155 4.13 10.02 -5.92
C PHE A 155 3.65 10.99 -7.00
N LEU A 156 3.77 12.27 -6.68
CA LEU A 156 3.49 13.37 -7.59
C LEU A 156 4.60 13.46 -8.62
N THR A 157 4.23 13.92 -9.81
CA THR A 157 5.16 14.20 -10.89
C THR A 157 5.01 15.65 -11.36
N THR A 158 6.04 16.17 -12.00
CA THR A 158 6.11 17.55 -12.50
C THR A 158 6.84 17.57 -13.85
N SER A 159 7.02 18.75 -14.46
CA SER A 159 7.91 18.92 -15.61
C SER A 159 9.35 18.55 -15.21
N PRO A 160 10.15 17.96 -16.11
CA PRO A 160 11.51 17.59 -15.77
C PRO A 160 12.44 18.82 -15.65
N ASP A 161 13.52 18.67 -14.90
CA ASP A 161 14.71 19.53 -14.97
C ASP A 161 15.55 19.21 -16.21
N VAL A 162 16.68 19.92 -16.39
CA VAL A 162 17.52 19.72 -17.59
C VAL A 162 18.11 18.32 -17.68
N GLU A 163 18.50 17.69 -16.57
CA GLU A 163 19.14 16.37 -16.56
C GLU A 163 18.15 15.25 -16.84
N VAL A 164 17.02 15.24 -16.12
CA VAL A 164 15.96 14.25 -16.36
C VAL A 164 15.31 14.49 -17.71
N GLY A 165 15.14 15.76 -18.12
CA GLY A 165 14.51 16.15 -19.37
C GLY A 165 15.28 15.67 -20.60
N ALA A 166 16.61 15.56 -20.50
CA ALA A 166 17.45 14.99 -21.55
C ALA A 166 17.16 13.49 -21.81
N ILE A 167 16.68 12.76 -20.80
CA ILE A 167 16.38 11.32 -20.89
C ILE A 167 14.88 11.06 -21.08
N HIS A 168 14.03 11.75 -20.31
CA HIS A 168 12.59 11.60 -20.29
C HIS A 168 11.89 12.98 -20.29
N PRO A 169 11.61 13.55 -21.48
CA PRO A 169 11.20 14.96 -21.63
C PRO A 169 9.80 15.28 -21.10
N LYS A 170 9.02 14.28 -20.68
CA LYS A 170 7.62 14.47 -20.32
C LYS A 170 7.40 14.78 -18.84
N THR A 171 8.16 14.14 -17.96
CA THR A 171 7.90 14.26 -16.53
C THR A 171 9.09 13.77 -15.71
N MET A 172 9.20 14.29 -14.49
CA MET A 172 10.03 13.74 -13.42
C MET A 172 9.22 13.62 -12.12
N PRO A 173 9.65 12.79 -11.15
CA PRO A 173 9.08 12.78 -9.81
C PRO A 173 9.29 14.12 -9.07
N VAL A 174 8.35 14.49 -8.20
CA VAL A 174 8.55 15.63 -7.28
C VAL A 174 9.44 15.19 -6.12
N ILE A 175 10.59 15.83 -5.97
CA ILE A 175 11.58 15.53 -4.93
C ILE A 175 11.59 16.66 -3.90
N LEU A 176 11.50 16.30 -2.63
CA LEU A 176 11.68 17.18 -1.48
C LEU A 176 13.09 16.99 -0.96
N THR A 177 13.81 18.09 -0.82
CA THR A 177 15.25 18.13 -0.56
C THR A 177 15.58 18.54 0.86
N THR A 178 14.66 19.22 1.56
CA THR A 178 14.86 19.66 2.94
C THR A 178 13.81 19.10 3.90
N PRO A 179 14.14 19.02 5.20
CA PRO A 179 13.15 18.69 6.23
C PRO A 179 11.96 19.67 6.23
N GLU A 180 12.19 20.95 5.98
CA GLU A 180 11.15 21.98 5.94
C GLU A 180 10.18 21.77 4.78
N GLU A 181 10.68 21.35 3.62
CA GLU A 181 9.81 20.96 2.49
C GLU A 181 8.97 19.72 2.84
N CYS A 182 9.56 18.75 3.53
CA CYS A 182 8.84 17.56 4.02
C CYS A 182 7.73 17.94 5.02
N GLU A 183 8.04 18.82 5.98
CA GLU A 183 7.08 19.33 6.97
C GLU A 183 5.97 20.14 6.29
N THR A 184 6.33 21.05 5.39
CA THR A 184 5.38 21.85 4.60
C THR A 184 4.46 20.94 3.80
N ARG A 185 5.01 19.92 3.14
CA ARG A 185 4.22 18.94 2.41
C ARG A 185 3.18 18.28 3.31
N PHE A 186 3.53 17.89 4.54
CA PHE A 186 2.63 17.20 5.46
C PHE A 186 1.61 18.09 6.17
N ALA A 187 2.02 19.27 6.61
CA ALA A 187 1.28 20.09 7.57
C ALA A 187 0.59 21.29 6.91
N ALA A 188 1.18 21.87 5.86
CA ALA A 188 0.66 23.09 5.28
C ALA A 188 -0.71 22.87 4.61
N PRO A 189 -1.55 23.92 4.51
CA PRO A 189 -2.74 23.91 3.66
C PRO A 189 -2.44 23.48 2.22
N ALA A 190 -3.46 22.93 1.55
CA ALA A 190 -3.36 22.43 0.19
C ALA A 190 -2.64 23.38 -0.79
N PRO A 191 -2.97 24.68 -0.85
CA PRO A 191 -2.36 25.58 -1.84
C PRO A 191 -0.84 25.68 -1.65
N ILE A 192 -0.39 25.84 -0.41
CA ILE A 192 1.03 25.96 -0.06
C ILE A 192 1.76 24.63 -0.34
N ALA A 193 1.17 23.50 0.04
CA ALA A 193 1.79 22.20 -0.20
C ALA A 193 1.88 21.83 -1.69
N LEU A 194 1.03 22.39 -2.54
CA LEU A 194 1.06 22.18 -3.99
C LEU A 194 2.13 23.02 -4.70
N GLU A 195 2.60 24.12 -4.10
CA GLU A 195 3.75 24.89 -4.63
C GLU A 195 5.04 24.06 -4.67
N LEU A 196 5.12 23.01 -3.84
CA LEU A 196 6.22 22.04 -3.86
C LEU A 196 6.15 21.08 -5.07
N GLN A 197 5.08 21.07 -5.87
CA GLN A 197 4.98 20.28 -7.11
C GLN A 197 5.76 20.96 -8.26
N ARG A 198 7.07 21.07 -8.09
CA ARG A 198 8.01 21.75 -9.00
C ARG A 198 9.22 20.84 -9.28
N PRO A 199 9.93 21.04 -10.41
CA PRO A 199 11.19 20.34 -10.67
C PRO A 199 12.24 20.68 -9.61
N THR A 200 13.22 19.79 -9.45
CA THR A 200 14.48 20.12 -8.78
C THR A 200 15.20 21.24 -9.53
N PRO A 201 16.01 22.07 -8.83
CA PRO A 201 16.87 23.03 -9.52
C PRO A 201 17.83 22.32 -10.49
N ASP A 202 18.02 22.89 -11.67
CA ASP A 202 18.99 22.42 -12.66
C ASP A 202 20.39 22.30 -12.02
N GLY A 203 21.13 21.26 -12.40
CA GLY A 203 22.42 20.90 -11.79
C GLY A 203 22.29 20.14 -10.46
N GLY A 204 21.07 19.90 -9.98
CA GLY A 204 20.82 19.21 -8.71
C GLY A 204 20.87 17.69 -8.78
N LEU A 205 20.76 17.11 -9.98
CA LEU A 205 20.79 15.66 -10.20
C LEU A 205 21.89 15.27 -11.18
N GLN A 206 22.36 14.03 -11.08
CA GLN A 206 23.27 13.44 -12.05
C GLN A 206 23.01 11.94 -12.23
N ILE A 207 23.43 11.42 -13.38
CA ILE A 207 23.35 9.98 -13.67
C ILE A 207 24.49 9.27 -12.93
N VAL A 208 24.15 8.46 -11.94
CA VAL A 208 25.09 7.71 -11.07
C VAL A 208 25.25 6.24 -11.47
N ALA A 209 24.41 5.75 -12.40
CA ALA A 209 24.57 4.44 -13.03
C ALA A 209 23.72 4.36 -14.31
N ARG A 210 24.15 3.53 -15.25
CA ARG A 210 23.32 3.08 -16.38
C ARG A 210 23.19 1.57 -16.31
N GLY A 211 21.96 1.08 -16.38
CA GLY A 211 21.71 -0.36 -16.44
C GLY A 211 22.05 -0.92 -17.81
N GLU A 212 22.23 -2.24 -17.84
CA GLU A 212 22.26 -2.98 -19.10
C GLU A 212 20.83 -3.25 -19.57
N ASN A 213 20.66 -3.58 -20.85
CA ASN A 213 19.39 -4.11 -21.34
C ASN A 213 19.15 -5.51 -20.76
N GLU A 214 18.58 -5.57 -19.56
CA GLU A 214 17.87 -6.76 -19.15
C GLU A 214 16.61 -6.85 -20.00
N GLY A 215 16.72 -7.48 -21.18
CA GLY A 215 15.61 -7.68 -22.09
C GLY A 215 14.48 -8.43 -21.40
N ARG A 216 13.53 -7.70 -20.80
CA ARG A 216 12.31 -8.18 -20.13
C ARG A 216 12.44 -9.60 -19.55
N ARG A 217 13.52 -9.92 -18.83
CA ARG A 217 13.57 -11.15 -18.07
C ARG A 217 12.60 -10.93 -16.95
N ARG A 218 11.52 -11.70 -16.98
CA ARG A 218 10.56 -11.83 -15.89
C ARG A 218 11.38 -12.30 -14.69
N LEU A 219 11.91 -11.37 -13.89
CA LEU A 219 12.58 -11.69 -12.64
C LEU A 219 11.63 -12.64 -11.91
N SER A 220 12.06 -13.90 -11.81
CA SER A 220 11.29 -14.93 -11.15
C SER A 220 11.04 -14.46 -9.73
N ARG A 221 9.78 -14.60 -9.31
CA ARG A 221 9.28 -14.24 -7.99
C ARG A 221 10.28 -14.70 -6.93
N ALA A 222 10.85 -13.77 -6.18
CA ALA A 222 11.27 -14.09 -4.83
C ALA A 222 10.01 -14.53 -4.06
N PRO A 223 9.97 -15.73 -3.48
CA PRO A 223 8.84 -16.15 -2.67
C PRO A 223 8.98 -15.49 -1.30
N PHE A 224 8.36 -14.33 -1.11
CA PHE A 224 8.03 -13.89 0.24
C PHE A 224 6.72 -14.57 0.63
N GLY A 225 6.84 -15.77 1.20
CA GLY A 225 5.85 -16.33 2.13
C GLY A 225 6.13 -15.80 3.55
N PRO A 226 5.16 -15.87 4.46
CA PRO A 226 5.30 -15.30 5.80
C PRO A 226 5.98 -16.31 6.73
N ASP A 227 7.21 -16.04 7.14
CA ASP A 227 7.85 -16.63 8.32
C ASP A 227 8.55 -15.47 9.05
N ARG A 228 8.02 -15.02 10.19
CA ARG A 228 8.35 -15.49 11.55
C ARG A 228 9.86 -15.57 11.79
N ASP A 229 10.28 -14.85 12.82
CA ASP A 229 11.61 -14.85 13.44
C ASP A 229 12.79 -14.27 12.67
N LEU A 230 13.08 -12.99 12.93
CA LEU A 230 14.46 -12.49 12.99
C LEU A 230 14.61 -11.52 14.16
N GLY A 231 14.61 -12.09 15.36
CA GLY A 231 15.21 -11.50 16.54
C GLY A 231 16.43 -12.31 16.96
N ARG A 232 17.60 -12.12 16.32
CA ARG A 232 18.88 -12.24 17.03
C ARG A 232 20.04 -11.65 16.22
N CYS A 233 20.76 -10.77 16.88
CA CYS A 233 22.04 -10.23 16.48
C CYS A 233 23.06 -11.35 16.19
N PHE A 234 23.80 -11.19 15.09
CA PHE A 234 25.00 -11.98 14.82
C PHE A 234 26.12 -11.58 15.79
N LEU A 235 26.49 -12.49 16.70
CA LEU A 235 27.85 -12.68 17.19
C LEU A 235 28.14 -14.19 17.30
N ARG A 236 29.03 -14.64 16.40
CA ARG A 236 30.00 -15.76 16.48
C ARG A 236 29.61 -17.22 16.79
N ASP A 237 30.41 -18.05 16.11
CA ASP A 237 30.90 -19.42 16.36
C ASP A 237 30.03 -20.67 16.14
N GLU A 238 30.47 -21.40 15.10
CA GLU A 238 30.75 -22.83 14.98
C GLU A 238 29.92 -23.89 15.76
N GLY A 239 29.37 -24.83 14.98
CA GLY A 239 29.53 -26.26 15.27
C GLY A 239 28.41 -27.00 15.98
N THR A 240 28.05 -28.16 15.41
CA THR A 240 27.42 -29.36 16.00
C THR A 240 25.89 -29.43 16.22
N HIS A 241 25.26 -30.16 15.28
CA HIS A 241 24.40 -31.35 15.45
C HIS A 241 23.19 -31.35 16.42
N MET A 242 22.00 -31.38 15.80
CA MET A 242 20.73 -32.07 16.12
C MET A 242 20.03 -31.88 17.49
N SER A 243 18.74 -31.57 17.45
CA SER A 243 17.65 -32.56 17.55
C SER A 243 16.32 -31.83 17.68
N ASP A 244 15.37 -32.13 16.80
CA ASP A 244 13.98 -31.68 16.90
C ASP A 244 13.31 -32.40 18.07
N ASP A 245 12.88 -31.65 19.08
CA ASP A 245 12.00 -32.13 20.16
C ASP A 245 10.89 -31.09 20.39
N GLU A 246 9.71 -31.35 19.84
CA GLU A 246 8.53 -30.47 19.84
C GLU A 246 7.62 -30.65 21.09
N THR A 247 8.18 -30.84 22.28
CA THR A 247 7.38 -31.20 23.47
C THR A 247 7.44 -30.24 24.66
N ASN A 248 7.59 -28.93 24.43
CA ASN A 248 7.45 -27.96 25.54
C ASN A 248 6.47 -26.80 25.27
N VAL A 249 5.22 -27.03 25.66
CA VAL A 249 4.15 -26.03 25.78
C VAL A 249 4.37 -25.22 27.06
N GLY A 250 4.89 -24.00 26.91
CA GLY A 250 5.13 -23.06 28.02
C GLY A 250 4.42 -21.73 27.80
N ALA A 251 3.32 -21.52 28.52
CA ALA A 251 2.51 -20.32 28.50
C ALA A 251 3.27 -19.06 28.98
N ARG A 252 3.19 -17.97 28.19
CA ARG A 252 3.03 -16.55 28.57
C ARG A 252 3.54 -15.66 27.44
N CYS A 253 2.62 -15.14 26.63
CA CYS A 253 2.79 -13.87 25.89
C CYS A 253 1.46 -13.48 25.21
N GLN A 254 0.43 -13.17 26.01
CA GLN A 254 -0.75 -12.45 25.53
C GLN A 254 -0.83 -11.09 26.23
N ALA A 255 -0.04 -10.13 25.77
CA ALA A 255 -0.20 -8.73 26.17
C ALA A 255 0.46 -7.77 25.18
N ARG A 256 -0.13 -7.60 23.98
CA ARG A 256 -0.20 -6.32 23.22
C ARG A 256 -0.84 -6.53 21.84
N ALA A 257 -2.16 -6.42 21.80
CA ALA A 257 -2.94 -6.17 20.59
C ALA A 257 -4.17 -5.35 20.99
N ALA A 258 -3.98 -4.11 21.48
CA ALA A 258 -5.05 -3.35 22.11
C ALA A 258 -5.81 -2.39 21.17
N SER A 259 -5.40 -2.19 19.92
CA SER A 259 -6.07 -1.26 19.00
C SER A 259 -7.10 -1.92 18.07
N GLY A 260 -6.85 -3.15 17.60
CA GLY A 260 -7.79 -3.88 16.71
C GLY A 260 -8.97 -4.54 17.42
N ARG A 261 -8.84 -4.87 18.71
CA ARG A 261 -9.89 -5.58 19.47
C ARG A 261 -11.06 -4.68 19.89
N ASN A 262 -10.88 -3.35 19.93
CA ASN A 262 -11.94 -2.44 20.38
C ASN A 262 -13.05 -2.25 19.34
N SER A 263 -12.74 -2.28 18.04
CA SER A 263 -13.74 -2.21 16.98
C SER A 263 -14.47 -3.54 16.81
N GLU A 264 -13.75 -4.67 16.85
CA GLU A 264 -14.36 -6.00 16.72
C GLU A 264 -15.33 -6.31 17.89
N VAL A 265 -14.98 -5.90 19.11
CA VAL A 265 -15.86 -6.00 20.29
C VAL A 265 -17.08 -5.09 20.15
N ALA A 266 -16.92 -3.89 19.58
CA ALA A 266 -18.05 -2.97 19.39
C ALA A 266 -19.01 -3.47 18.29
N ASP A 267 -18.48 -4.00 17.20
CA ASP A 267 -19.27 -4.55 16.10
C ASP A 267 -20.01 -5.83 16.55
N PHE A 268 -19.35 -6.69 17.32
CA PHE A 268 -19.98 -7.88 17.91
C PHE A 268 -21.08 -7.52 18.92
N ALA A 269 -20.82 -6.53 19.78
CA ALA A 269 -21.81 -6.00 20.72
C ALA A 269 -23.04 -5.46 19.98
N GLN A 270 -22.84 -4.70 18.91
CA GLN A 270 -23.93 -4.15 18.10
C GLN A 270 -24.72 -5.23 17.34
N LEU A 271 -24.03 -6.23 16.78
CA LEU A 271 -24.64 -7.32 16.02
C LEU A 271 -25.54 -8.19 16.90
N HIS A 272 -25.10 -8.49 18.13
CA HIS A 272 -25.82 -9.37 19.04
C HIS A 272 -26.68 -8.63 20.07
N GLY A 273 -26.64 -7.29 20.10
CA GLY A 273 -27.40 -6.48 21.04
C GLY A 273 -26.89 -6.58 22.49
N LEU A 274 -25.59 -6.82 22.66
CA LEU A 274 -24.93 -6.95 23.96
C LEU A 274 -24.21 -5.65 24.34
N THR A 275 -23.95 -5.46 25.62
CA THR A 275 -23.04 -4.41 26.10
C THR A 275 -21.59 -4.83 25.89
N ARG A 276 -20.67 -3.87 25.75
CA ARG A 276 -19.22 -4.16 25.61
C ARG A 276 -18.68 -5.01 26.75
N LYS A 277 -19.19 -4.81 27.97
CA LYS A 277 -18.81 -5.59 29.16
C LYS A 277 -19.17 -7.08 28.98
N GLN A 278 -20.38 -7.38 28.54
CA GLN A 278 -20.81 -8.76 28.28
C GLN A 278 -19.97 -9.45 27.21
N VAL A 279 -19.54 -8.72 26.18
CA VAL A 279 -18.66 -9.27 25.14
C VAL A 279 -17.27 -9.56 25.70
N TYR A 280 -16.72 -8.72 26.58
CA TYR A 280 -15.47 -9.01 27.27
C TYR A 280 -15.58 -10.23 28.19
N ASP A 281 -16.68 -10.36 28.94
CA ASP A 281 -16.94 -11.51 29.81
C ASP A 281 -17.03 -12.82 29.00
N LEU A 282 -17.61 -12.78 27.79
CA LEU A 282 -17.65 -13.91 26.87
C LEU A 282 -16.27 -14.28 26.32
N ILE A 283 -15.46 -13.28 25.94
CA ILE A 283 -14.09 -13.50 25.44
C ILE A 283 -13.20 -14.07 26.55
N ASP A 284 -13.38 -13.63 27.79
CA ASP A 284 -12.65 -14.17 28.94
C ASP A 284 -13.01 -15.63 29.21
N LYS A 285 -14.30 -15.98 29.05
CA LYS A 285 -14.81 -17.34 29.29
C LYS A 285 -14.50 -18.34 28.18
N TYR A 286 -14.57 -17.92 26.91
CA TYR A 286 -14.49 -18.83 25.76
C TYR A 286 -13.29 -18.58 24.83
N GLY A 287 -12.49 -17.55 25.10
CA GLY A 287 -11.39 -17.12 24.24
C GLY A 287 -11.89 -16.44 22.96
N ASN A 288 -10.98 -16.24 21.98
CA ASN A 288 -11.29 -15.59 20.70
C ASN A 288 -11.87 -16.55 19.65
N ASP A 289 -12.66 -17.54 20.08
CA ASP A 289 -13.27 -18.55 19.22
C ASP A 289 -14.66 -18.07 18.77
N ARG A 290 -14.79 -17.77 17.48
CA ARG A 290 -15.97 -17.08 16.93
C ARG A 290 -17.25 -17.87 17.08
N GLU A 291 -17.21 -19.19 16.87
CA GLU A 291 -18.41 -20.04 16.93
C GLU A 291 -18.92 -20.15 18.36
N LYS A 292 -18.01 -20.27 19.33
CA LYS A 292 -18.37 -20.32 20.76
C LYS A 292 -18.92 -18.99 21.27
N LEU A 293 -18.34 -17.87 20.82
CA LEU A 293 -18.82 -16.53 21.17
C LEU A 293 -20.22 -16.28 20.60
N GLU A 294 -20.48 -16.66 19.35
CA GLU A 294 -21.79 -16.50 18.72
C GLU A 294 -22.87 -17.37 19.38
N ALA A 295 -22.55 -18.63 19.72
CA ALA A 295 -23.45 -19.52 20.46
C ALA A 295 -23.81 -18.95 21.84
N ALA A 296 -22.80 -18.52 22.62
CA ALA A 296 -23.01 -17.95 23.95
C ALA A 296 -23.73 -16.60 23.92
N ALA A 297 -23.51 -15.77 22.89
CA ALA A 297 -24.24 -14.53 22.69
C ALA A 297 -25.72 -14.79 22.37
N HIS A 298 -26.03 -15.85 21.62
CA HIS A 298 -27.40 -16.26 21.33
C HIS A 298 -28.12 -16.75 22.61
N GLU A 299 -27.44 -17.53 23.46
CA GLU A 299 -27.97 -17.98 24.75
C GLU A 299 -28.31 -16.81 25.69
N LEU A 300 -27.39 -15.84 25.82
CA LEU A 300 -27.61 -14.64 26.63
C LEU A 300 -28.77 -13.78 26.13
N LYS A 301 -28.99 -13.73 24.82
CA LYS A 301 -30.12 -13.04 24.21
C LYS A 301 -31.44 -13.77 24.45
N SER A 302 -31.42 -15.10 24.46
CA SER A 302 -32.60 -15.93 24.73
C SER A 302 -33.01 -15.98 26.20
N ALA A 303 -32.11 -15.62 27.13
CA ALA A 303 -32.39 -15.61 28.56
C ALA A 303 -33.26 -14.42 29.01
N GLY A 304 -33.40 -13.35 28.20
CA GLY A 304 -34.18 -12.15 28.52
C GLY A 304 -33.70 -11.41 29.80
N PRO A 305 -34.12 -10.16 30.06
CA PRO A 305 -33.84 -9.55 31.35
C PRO A 305 -34.68 -10.30 32.41
N GLY A 306 -34.00 -10.93 33.37
CA GLY A 306 -34.66 -11.55 34.52
C GLY A 306 -35.52 -10.54 35.30
N PRO A 307 -36.51 -11.02 36.07
CA PRO A 307 -37.51 -10.20 36.75
C PRO A 307 -36.92 -9.16 37.70
#